data_AF-A0A1G0GC75-F1
#
_entry.id   AF-A0A1G0GC75-F1
#
_cell.length_a   1.000
_cell.length_b   1.000
_cell.length_c   1.000
_cell.angle_alpha   90.00
_cell.angle_beta   90.00
_cell.angle_gamma   90.00
#
_symmetry.space_group_name_H-M   'P 1'
#
loop_
_entity.id
_entity.type
_entity.pdbx_description
1 polymer ?
#
loop_
_entity_poly.entity_id
_entity_poly.type
_entity_poly.pdbx_seq_one_letter_code
_entity_poly.pdbx_strand_id
1 'polypeptide(L)'
;MLITDRDVEILNFINEFGFCEMPQIEKKFGVKTPRSYKVMQRLVKAGLVNHERVFHNRHGAFYLTNEGAKYTHLPAIFNLPKDNYKHQLTIMEVYFKLIQLYPTVVWVSERVLKRDKFTEGIGKSGHIPDGKMIFPDNREIAIEVELTLKSKRRLEQIFRAYGAQFKISEVWYFCSENIVSSLARHAAQKSYIKIHKLEELL
;
A
#
# COMPACT_ATOMS: atom_id res chain seq x y z
N MET A 1 -20.32 -11.17 -18.76
CA MET A 1 -18.90 -11.48 -19.09
C MET A 1 -18.48 -12.65 -18.22
N LEU A 2 -17.78 -13.65 -18.75
CA LEU A 2 -17.15 -14.67 -17.92
C LEU A 2 -15.86 -14.09 -17.31
N ILE A 3 -15.76 -14.09 -15.97
CA ILE A 3 -14.57 -13.63 -15.27
C ILE A 3 -13.50 -14.71 -15.34
N THR A 4 -12.25 -14.31 -15.63
CA THR A 4 -11.10 -15.21 -15.62
C THR A 4 -10.32 -15.10 -14.31
N ASP A 5 -9.49 -16.09 -13.98
CA ASP A 5 -8.62 -16.03 -12.79
C ASP A 5 -7.71 -14.80 -12.82
N ARG A 6 -7.22 -14.43 -14.01
CA ARG A 6 -6.43 -13.22 -14.21
C ARG A 6 -7.20 -11.93 -13.91
N ASP A 7 -8.50 -11.90 -14.21
CA ASP A 7 -9.35 -10.77 -13.84
C ASP A 7 -9.47 -10.68 -12.31
N VAL A 8 -9.66 -11.81 -11.63
CA VAL A 8 -9.72 -11.86 -10.16
C VAL A 8 -8.41 -11.41 -9.54
N GLU A 9 -7.25 -11.78 -10.11
CA GLU A 9 -5.94 -11.27 -9.66
C GLU A 9 -5.82 -9.75 -9.80
N ILE A 10 -6.29 -9.19 -10.93
CA ILE A 10 -6.31 -7.74 -11.17
C ILE A 10 -7.21 -7.04 -10.16
N LEU A 11 -8.42 -7.57 -9.92
CA LEU A 11 -9.36 -7.01 -8.96
C LEU A 11 -8.78 -7.05 -7.54
N ASN A 12 -8.17 -8.16 -7.13
CA ASN A 12 -7.52 -8.26 -5.82
C ASN A 12 -6.39 -7.25 -5.69
N PHE A 13 -5.52 -7.12 -6.68
CA PHE A 13 -4.43 -6.14 -6.66
C PHE A 13 -4.94 -4.70 -6.53
N ILE A 14 -5.95 -4.31 -7.32
CA ILE A 14 -6.56 -2.98 -7.22
C ILE A 14 -7.11 -2.76 -5.81
N ASN A 15 -7.83 -3.74 -5.26
CA ASN A 15 -8.48 -3.58 -3.97
C ASN A 15 -7.51 -3.62 -2.78
N GLU A 16 -6.39 -4.32 -2.91
CA GLU A 16 -5.35 -4.39 -1.89
C GLU A 16 -4.76 -3.02 -1.58
N PHE A 17 -4.58 -2.17 -2.60
CA PHE A 17 -4.15 -0.77 -2.46
C PHE A 17 -5.32 0.23 -2.45
N GLY A 18 -6.53 -0.24 -2.73
CA GLY A 18 -7.76 0.55 -2.84
C GLY A 18 -7.95 1.20 -4.21
N PHE A 19 -6.86 1.66 -4.83
CA PHE A 19 -6.85 2.10 -6.21
C PHE A 19 -5.45 1.94 -6.83
N CYS A 20 -5.35 2.04 -8.15
CA CYS A 20 -4.08 2.17 -8.86
C CYS A 20 -4.24 2.93 -10.18
N GLU A 21 -3.14 3.29 -10.84
CA GLU A 21 -3.16 3.78 -12.22
C GLU A 21 -2.72 2.67 -13.20
N MET A 22 -2.86 2.93 -14.50
CA MET A 22 -2.44 1.99 -15.54
C MET A 22 -0.97 1.54 -15.43
N PRO A 23 0.02 2.42 -15.15
CA PRO A 23 1.41 1.99 -15.03
C PRO A 23 1.61 0.89 -13.97
N GLN A 24 0.90 0.93 -12.84
CA GLN A 24 0.99 -0.10 -11.81
C GLN A 24 0.37 -1.42 -12.26
N ILE A 25 -0.72 -1.40 -13.03
CA ILE A 25 -1.30 -2.61 -13.65
C ILE A 25 -0.28 -3.24 -14.61
N GLU A 26 0.31 -2.44 -15.50
CA GLU A 26 1.31 -2.90 -16.47
C GLU A 26 2.53 -3.50 -15.76
N LYS A 27 3.03 -2.82 -14.72
CA LYS A 27 4.17 -3.26 -13.92
C LYS A 27 3.89 -4.55 -13.16
N LYS A 28 2.74 -4.69 -12.51
CA LYS A 28 2.39 -5.90 -11.74
C LYS A 28 2.21 -7.12 -12.63
N PHE A 29 1.58 -6.93 -13.79
CA PHE A 29 1.08 -8.04 -14.60
C PHE A 29 1.91 -8.32 -15.86
N GLY A 30 2.95 -7.52 -16.13
CA GLY A 30 3.86 -7.70 -17.27
C GLY A 30 3.18 -7.60 -18.63
N VAL A 31 2.09 -6.82 -18.71
CA VAL A 31 1.24 -6.75 -19.91
C VAL A 31 1.55 -5.49 -20.70
N LYS A 32 1.72 -5.63 -22.02
CA LYS A 32 1.90 -4.48 -22.94
C LYS A 32 0.69 -3.55 -22.90
N THR A 33 0.94 -2.24 -22.94
CA THR A 33 -0.05 -1.16 -22.76
C THR A 33 -1.37 -1.35 -23.52
N PRO A 34 -1.43 -1.64 -24.83
CA PRO A 34 -2.71 -1.77 -25.53
C PRO A 34 -3.58 -2.90 -24.99
N ARG A 35 -2.95 -4.00 -24.50
CA ARG A 35 -3.67 -5.13 -23.92
C ARG A 35 -4.17 -4.80 -22.52
N SER A 36 -3.38 -4.08 -21.71
CA SER A 36 -3.79 -3.62 -20.37
C SER A 36 -5.02 -2.71 -20.44
N TYR A 37 -5.04 -1.73 -21.35
CA TYR A 37 -6.21 -0.87 -21.56
C TYR A 37 -7.44 -1.66 -21.99
N LYS A 38 -7.31 -2.66 -22.88
CA LYS A 38 -8.45 -3.50 -23.30
C LYS A 38 -9.04 -4.28 -22.12
N VAL A 39 -8.19 -4.86 -21.26
CA VAL A 39 -8.63 -5.58 -20.06
C VAL A 39 -9.35 -4.63 -19.11
N MET A 40 -8.75 -3.48 -18.78
CA MET A 40 -9.36 -2.51 -17.86
C MET A 40 -10.67 -1.94 -18.41
N GLN A 41 -10.73 -1.59 -19.70
CA GLN A 41 -11.98 -1.14 -20.33
C GLN A 41 -13.08 -2.20 -20.27
N ARG A 42 -12.72 -3.48 -20.44
CA ARG A 42 -13.67 -4.58 -20.31
C ARG A 42 -14.20 -4.69 -18.88
N LEU A 43 -13.33 -4.60 -17.87
CA LEU A 43 -13.73 -4.64 -16.46
C LEU A 43 -14.60 -3.44 -16.06
N VAL A 44 -14.30 -2.26 -16.60
CA VAL A 44 -15.12 -1.05 -16.43
C VAL A 44 -16.49 -1.21 -17.06
N LYS A 45 -16.56 -1.68 -18.32
CA LYS A 45 -17.83 -1.95 -19.02
C LYS A 45 -18.67 -3.03 -18.33
N ALA A 46 -18.03 -3.98 -17.65
CA ALA A 46 -18.70 -4.99 -16.86
C ALA A 46 -19.19 -4.47 -15.49
N GLY A 47 -18.93 -3.21 -15.13
CA GLY A 47 -19.36 -2.60 -13.88
C GLY A 47 -18.57 -3.08 -12.66
N LEU A 48 -17.40 -3.68 -12.83
CA LEU A 48 -16.57 -4.21 -11.74
C LEU A 48 -15.54 -3.18 -11.25
N VAL A 49 -15.14 -2.27 -12.13
CA VAL A 49 -14.09 -1.27 -11.87
C VAL A 49 -14.61 0.11 -12.26
N ASN A 50 -14.43 1.08 -11.37
CA ASN A 50 -14.57 2.49 -11.68
C ASN A 50 -13.28 3.01 -12.30
N HIS A 51 -13.40 3.97 -13.21
CA HIS A 51 -12.27 4.69 -13.79
C HIS A 51 -12.52 6.19 -13.71
N GLU A 52 -11.67 6.92 -12.98
CA GLU A 52 -11.83 8.34 -12.72
C GLU A 52 -10.56 9.11 -13.05
N ARG A 53 -10.67 10.20 -13.81
CA ARG A 53 -9.57 11.13 -14.06
C ARG A 53 -9.56 12.21 -13.00
N VAL A 54 -8.70 12.06 -11.99
CA VAL A 54 -8.64 12.97 -10.85
C VAL A 54 -7.80 14.23 -11.14
N PHE A 55 -6.69 14.07 -11.87
CA PHE A 55 -5.74 15.15 -12.14
C PHE A 55 -5.48 15.34 -13.62
N HIS A 56 -5.26 16.59 -14.03
CA HIS A 56 -4.85 16.92 -15.40
C HIS A 56 -3.46 16.33 -15.68
N ASN A 57 -3.23 15.83 -16.91
CA ASN A 57 -1.98 15.19 -17.35
C ASN A 57 -1.52 13.97 -16.54
N ARG A 58 -2.43 13.27 -15.85
CA ARG A 58 -2.16 11.96 -15.22
C ARG A 58 -3.04 10.86 -15.80
N HIS A 59 -2.62 9.62 -15.57
CA HIS A 59 -3.48 8.48 -15.84
C HIS A 59 -4.71 8.52 -14.91
N GLY A 60 -5.83 7.99 -15.39
CA GLY A 60 -7.00 7.82 -14.53
C GLY A 60 -6.75 6.73 -13.50
N ALA A 61 -7.36 6.89 -12.33
CA ALA A 61 -7.35 5.92 -11.26
C ALA A 61 -8.41 4.84 -11.52
N PHE A 62 -8.05 3.59 -11.27
CA PHE A 62 -8.93 2.44 -11.24
C PHE A 62 -9.16 2.01 -9.80
N TYR A 63 -10.42 1.81 -9.41
CA TYR A 63 -10.82 1.31 -8.10
C TYR A 63 -12.08 0.47 -8.22
N LEU A 64 -12.35 -0.42 -7.27
CA LEU A 64 -13.45 -1.37 -7.43
C LEU A 64 -14.82 -0.74 -7.15
N THR A 65 -15.83 -1.21 -7.87
CA THR A 65 -17.23 -1.07 -7.46
C THR A 65 -17.55 -2.10 -6.37
N ASN A 66 -18.73 -1.99 -5.75
CA ASN A 66 -19.23 -3.05 -4.85
C ASN A 66 -19.32 -4.41 -5.56
N GLU A 67 -19.73 -4.44 -6.84
CA GLU A 67 -19.78 -5.68 -7.63
C GLU A 67 -18.40 -6.27 -7.90
N GLY A 68 -17.39 -5.43 -8.19
CA GLY A 68 -16.01 -5.88 -8.35
C GLY A 68 -15.41 -6.41 -7.05
N ALA A 69 -15.70 -5.74 -5.92
CA ALA A 69 -15.18 -6.12 -4.62
C ALA A 69 -15.65 -7.51 -4.15
N LYS A 70 -16.80 -8.01 -4.63
CA LYS A 70 -17.29 -9.38 -4.35
C LYS A 70 -16.31 -10.49 -4.75
N TYR A 71 -15.39 -10.21 -5.68
CA TYR A 71 -14.35 -11.15 -6.11
C TYR A 71 -13.07 -11.07 -5.26
N THR A 72 -13.09 -10.31 -4.17
CA THR A 72 -11.93 -10.04 -3.32
C THR A 72 -12.31 -10.17 -1.84
N HIS A 73 -11.32 -10.18 -0.97
CA HIS A 73 -11.52 -10.28 0.48
C HIS A 73 -11.68 -8.92 1.20
N LEU A 74 -11.66 -7.82 0.45
CA LEU A 74 -11.77 -6.44 0.96
C LEU A 74 -13.03 -5.77 0.42
N PRO A 75 -13.68 -4.88 1.19
CA PRO A 75 -14.78 -4.08 0.67
C PRO A 75 -14.28 -3.04 -0.35
N ALA A 76 -15.16 -2.59 -1.26
CA ALA A 76 -14.84 -1.48 -2.16
C ALA A 76 -14.53 -0.18 -1.39
N ILE A 77 -13.75 0.71 -2.00
CA ILE A 77 -13.66 2.09 -1.52
C ILE A 77 -14.83 2.90 -2.06
N PHE A 78 -15.39 3.79 -1.24
CA PHE A 78 -16.48 4.66 -1.67
C PHE A 78 -15.99 5.87 -2.47
N ASN A 79 -14.82 6.41 -2.12
CA ASN A 79 -14.24 7.59 -2.74
C ASN A 79 -12.72 7.42 -2.88
N LEU A 80 -12.15 8.00 -3.95
CA LEU A 80 -10.71 8.10 -4.10
C LEU A 80 -10.13 9.08 -3.07
N PRO A 81 -9.08 8.69 -2.32
CA PRO A 81 -8.46 9.56 -1.32
C PRO A 81 -7.53 10.57 -1.99
N LYS A 82 -8.09 11.68 -2.49
CA LYS A 82 -7.35 12.71 -3.25
C LYS A 82 -6.15 13.28 -2.47
N ASP A 83 -6.32 13.53 -1.17
CA ASP A 83 -5.27 14.08 -0.31
C ASP A 83 -4.11 13.11 -0.08
N ASN A 84 -4.38 11.80 -0.12
CA ASN A 84 -3.37 10.76 0.07
C ASN A 84 -2.95 10.08 -1.24
N TYR A 85 -3.35 10.63 -2.38
CA TYR A 85 -3.20 9.98 -3.68
C TYR A 85 -1.73 9.71 -4.04
N LYS A 86 -0.88 10.74 -3.89
CA LYS A 86 0.57 10.62 -4.15
C LYS A 86 1.23 9.63 -3.20
N HIS A 87 0.84 9.64 -1.92
CA HIS A 87 1.38 8.74 -0.90
C HIS A 87 1.04 7.28 -1.22
N GLN A 88 -0.21 6.98 -1.57
CA GLN A 88 -0.63 5.63 -1.95
C GLN A 88 0.10 5.11 -3.19
N LEU A 89 0.26 5.94 -4.24
CA LEU A 89 1.09 5.55 -5.38
C LEU A 89 2.55 5.30 -4.98
N THR A 90 3.10 6.08 -4.05
CA THR A 90 4.46 5.86 -3.55
C THR A 90 4.58 4.55 -2.79
N ILE A 91 3.58 4.18 -1.97
CA ILE A 91 3.52 2.87 -1.31
C ILE A 91 3.55 1.75 -2.35
N MET A 92 2.80 1.88 -3.45
CA MET A 92 2.83 0.87 -4.52
C MET A 92 4.21 0.74 -5.17
N GLU A 93 4.92 1.84 -5.39
CA GLU A 93 6.28 1.79 -5.93
C GLU A 93 7.28 1.14 -4.95
N VAL A 94 7.17 1.46 -3.66
CA VAL A 94 7.94 0.80 -2.58
C VAL A 94 7.61 -0.70 -2.55
N TYR A 95 6.33 -1.07 -2.59
CA TYR A 95 5.88 -2.45 -2.66
C TYR A 95 6.55 -3.20 -3.80
N PHE A 96 6.54 -2.64 -5.03
CA PHE A 96 7.15 -3.29 -6.18
C PHE A 96 8.64 -3.53 -6.00
N LYS A 97 9.38 -2.56 -5.45
CA LYS A 97 10.81 -2.72 -5.19
C LYS A 97 11.07 -3.74 -4.09
N LEU A 98 10.27 -3.74 -3.03
CA LEU A 98 10.41 -4.69 -1.94
C LEU A 98 10.14 -6.13 -2.36
N ILE A 99 9.07 -6.40 -3.11
CA ILE A 99 8.80 -7.76 -3.61
C ILE A 99 9.82 -8.21 -4.66
N GLN A 100 10.46 -7.28 -5.36
CA GLN A 100 11.56 -7.60 -6.27
C GLN A 100 12.83 -7.98 -5.50
N LEU A 101 13.16 -7.25 -4.44
CA LEU A 101 14.33 -7.50 -3.58
C LEU A 101 14.14 -8.73 -2.69
N TYR A 102 12.91 -8.99 -2.26
CA TYR A 102 12.55 -10.09 -1.38
C TYR A 102 11.40 -10.92 -1.96
N PRO A 103 11.62 -11.74 -3.00
CA PRO A 103 10.53 -12.42 -3.73
C PRO A 103 9.70 -13.42 -2.92
N THR A 104 10.22 -13.87 -1.78
CA THR A 104 9.59 -14.88 -0.91
C THR A 104 8.78 -14.28 0.23
N VAL A 105 8.77 -12.95 0.38
CA VAL A 105 7.99 -12.30 1.45
C VAL A 105 6.53 -12.22 1.07
N VAL A 106 5.67 -12.34 2.08
CA VAL A 106 4.25 -12.03 1.95
C VAL A 106 4.05 -10.56 2.31
N TRP A 107 3.46 -9.80 1.39
CA TRP A 107 3.02 -8.44 1.66
C TRP A 107 1.60 -8.44 2.23
N VAL A 108 1.35 -7.59 3.22
CA VAL A 108 0.03 -7.32 3.79
C VAL A 108 -0.19 -5.81 3.77
N SER A 109 -1.17 -5.33 3.00
CA SER A 109 -1.42 -3.89 2.87
C SER A 109 -2.11 -3.28 4.08
N GLU A 110 -2.03 -1.95 4.22
CA GLU A 110 -2.77 -1.18 5.24
C GLU A 110 -4.27 -1.54 5.27
N ARG A 111 -4.88 -1.81 4.11
CA ARG A 111 -6.32 -2.13 4.02
C ARG A 111 -6.65 -3.49 4.65
N VAL A 112 -5.79 -4.49 4.43
CA VAL A 112 -5.91 -5.80 5.08
C VAL A 112 -5.69 -5.65 6.58
N LEU A 113 -4.64 -4.93 6.99
CA LEU A 113 -4.34 -4.67 8.41
C LEU A 113 -5.48 -3.95 9.14
N LYS A 114 -6.10 -2.96 8.48
CA LYS A 114 -7.29 -2.26 9.01
C LYS A 114 -8.44 -3.24 9.23
N ARG A 115 -8.79 -4.04 8.21
CA ARG A 115 -9.88 -5.02 8.31
C ARG A 115 -9.63 -5.99 9.46
N ASP A 116 -8.45 -6.61 9.50
CA ASP A 116 -8.11 -7.65 10.48
C ASP A 116 -8.19 -7.10 11.91
N LYS A 117 -7.68 -5.87 12.11
CA LYS A 117 -7.79 -5.16 13.39
C LYS A 117 -9.23 -4.90 13.81
N PHE A 118 -10.14 -4.59 12.87
CA PHE A 118 -11.56 -4.40 13.20
C PHE A 118 -12.27 -5.73 13.50
N THR A 119 -11.87 -6.83 12.88
CA THR A 119 -12.49 -8.16 13.12
C THR A 119 -12.07 -8.82 14.43
N GLU A 120 -10.88 -8.50 14.98
CA GLU A 120 -10.36 -9.11 16.21
C GLU A 120 -10.98 -8.57 17.53
N GLY A 121 -12.03 -7.73 17.45
CA GLY A 121 -12.93 -7.48 18.58
C GLY A 121 -12.40 -6.63 19.75
N ILE A 122 -11.14 -6.18 19.72
CA ILE A 122 -10.59 -5.28 20.75
C ILE A 122 -10.55 -3.86 20.18
N GLY A 123 -11.55 -3.06 20.54
CA GLY A 123 -11.41 -1.61 20.46
C GLY A 123 -10.16 -1.19 21.23
N LYS A 124 -9.16 -0.64 20.53
CA LYS A 124 -8.28 0.44 21.01
C LYS A 124 -7.27 0.87 19.95
N SER A 125 -7.18 2.18 19.81
CA SER A 125 -6.04 2.98 19.36
C SER A 125 -4.72 2.19 19.18
N GLY A 126 -4.18 2.22 17.98
CA GLY A 126 -2.82 1.77 17.68
C GLY A 126 -2.51 2.18 16.24
N HIS A 127 -1.28 2.63 16.02
CA HIS A 127 -0.83 3.00 14.68
C HIS A 127 -0.87 1.77 13.76
N ILE A 128 -1.31 1.96 12.52
CA ILE A 128 -1.36 0.91 11.49
C ILE A 128 -0.30 1.27 10.45
N PRO A 129 0.62 0.35 10.11
CA PRO A 129 1.58 0.61 9.06
C PRO A 129 0.94 0.73 7.68
N ASP A 130 1.64 1.41 6.77
CA ASP A 130 1.26 1.51 5.35
C ASP A 130 1.32 0.13 4.65
N GLY A 131 2.17 -0.76 5.16
CA GLY A 131 2.16 -2.17 4.81
C GLY A 131 3.04 -2.99 5.73
N LYS A 132 3.01 -4.31 5.57
CA LYS A 132 3.80 -5.24 6.38
C LYS A 132 4.38 -6.34 5.51
N MET A 133 5.65 -6.64 5.69
CA MET A 133 6.30 -7.81 5.10
C MET A 133 6.39 -8.92 6.14
N ILE A 134 6.01 -10.13 5.74
CA ILE A 134 6.17 -11.35 6.54
C ILE A 134 7.20 -12.22 5.81
N PHE A 135 8.34 -12.43 6.46
CA PHE A 135 9.41 -13.28 5.93
C PHE A 135 9.11 -14.77 6.17
N PRO A 136 9.74 -15.69 5.42
CA PRO A 136 9.54 -17.14 5.60
C PRO A 136 9.86 -17.67 7.01
N ASP A 137 10.68 -16.95 7.78
CA ASP A 137 11.00 -17.23 9.18
C ASP A 137 10.00 -16.61 10.17
N ASN A 138 8.86 -16.13 9.68
CA ASN A 138 7.80 -15.42 10.41
C ASN A 138 8.21 -14.07 11.03
N ARG A 139 9.40 -13.52 10.69
CA ARG A 139 9.71 -12.14 11.08
C ARG A 139 8.78 -11.18 10.35
N GLU A 140 8.13 -10.31 11.12
CA GLU A 140 7.29 -9.24 10.59
C GLU A 140 8.05 -7.91 10.58
N ILE A 141 8.08 -7.25 9.42
CA ILE A 141 8.64 -5.92 9.24
C ILE A 141 7.50 -4.96 8.86
N ALA A 142 7.29 -3.93 9.66
CA ALA A 142 6.34 -2.87 9.36
C ALA A 142 6.96 -1.85 8.39
N ILE A 143 6.18 -1.39 7.43
CA ILE A 143 6.61 -0.47 6.37
C ILE A 143 5.85 0.84 6.53
N GLU A 144 6.61 1.93 6.52
CA GLU A 144 6.11 3.31 6.62
C GLU A 144 6.67 4.11 5.45
N VAL A 145 5.82 4.81 4.73
CA VAL A 145 6.21 5.73 3.66
C VAL A 145 5.93 7.15 4.12
N GLU A 146 6.95 7.99 4.15
CA GLU A 146 6.84 9.35 4.67
C GLU A 146 7.36 10.37 3.65
N LEU A 147 6.46 11.19 3.11
CA LEU A 147 6.79 12.26 2.17
C LEU A 147 6.96 13.63 2.84
N THR A 148 6.48 13.78 4.08
CA THR A 148 6.54 15.02 4.86
C THR A 148 6.75 14.69 6.33
N LEU A 149 7.42 15.58 7.06
CA LEU A 149 7.75 15.30 8.46
C LEU A 149 6.48 15.38 9.33
N LYS A 150 6.10 14.26 9.96
CA LYS A 150 5.09 14.24 11.02
C LYS A 150 5.59 15.04 12.23
N SER A 151 4.66 15.65 12.97
CA SER A 151 5.02 16.40 14.18
C SER A 151 5.75 15.50 15.19
N LYS A 152 6.66 16.09 15.97
CA LYS A 152 7.43 15.36 17.01
C LYS A 152 6.54 14.51 17.92
N ARG A 153 5.45 15.09 18.41
CA ARG A 153 4.47 14.38 19.27
C ARG A 153 3.88 13.15 18.57
N ARG A 154 3.54 13.27 17.28
CA ARG A 154 2.98 12.16 16.51
C ARG A 154 4.01 11.07 16.26
N LEU A 155 5.26 11.43 15.91
CA LEU A 155 6.34 10.47 15.74
C LEU A 155 6.62 9.69 17.03
N GLU A 156 6.68 10.37 18.17
CA GLU A 156 6.88 9.71 19.46
C GLU A 156 5.75 8.74 19.81
N GLN A 157 4.49 9.10 19.52
CA GLN A 157 3.35 8.20 19.70
C GLN A 157 3.46 6.95 18.83
N ILE A 158 3.81 7.11 17.55
CA ILE A 158 3.97 5.99 16.61
C ILE A 158 5.11 5.08 17.06
N PHE A 159 6.27 5.66 17.37
CA PHE A 159 7.43 4.90 17.81
C PHE A 159 7.17 4.12 19.10
N ARG A 160 6.49 4.72 20.08
CA ARG A 160 6.07 4.02 21.31
C ARG A 160 5.08 2.90 21.00
N ALA A 161 4.13 3.12 20.08
CA ALA A 161 3.18 2.09 19.68
C ALA A 161 3.88 0.90 19.02
N TYR A 162 4.94 1.12 18.24
CA TYR A 162 5.76 0.04 17.69
C TYR A 162 6.64 -0.63 18.73
N GLY A 163 7.25 0.12 19.64
CA GLY A 163 8.06 -0.45 20.72
C GLY A 163 7.28 -1.36 21.67
N ALA A 164 5.95 -1.23 21.72
CA ALA A 164 5.06 -2.10 22.47
C ALA A 164 4.58 -3.34 21.68
N GLN A 165 4.88 -3.45 20.39
CA GLN A 165 4.43 -4.54 19.52
C GLN A 165 5.54 -5.58 19.30
N PHE A 166 5.63 -6.56 20.20
CA PHE A 166 6.68 -7.59 20.17
C PHE A 166 6.69 -8.47 18.90
N LYS A 167 5.59 -8.52 18.15
CA LYS A 167 5.51 -9.30 16.90
C LYS A 167 6.28 -8.64 15.74
N ILE A 168 6.40 -7.31 15.77
CA ILE A 168 7.11 -6.55 14.73
C ILE A 168 8.59 -6.49 15.11
N SER A 169 9.42 -7.12 14.30
CA SER A 169 10.87 -7.17 14.52
C SER A 169 11.53 -5.83 14.21
N GLU A 170 11.10 -5.21 13.11
CA GLU A 170 11.65 -3.94 12.62
C GLU A 170 10.56 -3.07 11.99
N VAL A 171 10.80 -1.76 11.98
CA VAL A 171 9.98 -0.78 11.26
C VAL A 171 10.88 -0.07 10.27
N TRP A 172 10.59 -0.23 8.98
CA TRP A 172 11.34 0.40 7.90
C TRP A 172 10.57 1.62 7.40
N TYR A 173 11.18 2.78 7.61
CA TYR A 173 10.72 4.06 7.09
C TYR A 173 11.40 4.34 5.76
N PHE A 174 10.60 4.48 4.71
CA PHE A 174 11.02 5.00 3.41
C PHE A 174 10.61 6.45 3.31
N CYS A 175 11.60 7.33 3.32
CA CYS A 175 11.38 8.77 3.47
C CYS A 175 11.90 9.55 2.28
N SER A 176 11.23 10.67 1.96
CA SER A 176 11.81 11.66 1.06
C SER A 176 13.08 12.26 1.66
N GLU A 177 14.05 12.57 0.82
CA GLU A 177 15.40 12.98 1.28
C GLU A 177 15.38 14.14 2.28
N ASN A 178 14.49 15.12 2.08
CA ASN A 178 14.38 16.32 2.90
C ASN A 178 13.98 16.07 4.37
N ILE A 179 13.46 14.89 4.73
CA ILE A 179 13.03 14.59 6.11
C ILE A 179 13.90 13.55 6.83
N VAL A 180 14.79 12.86 6.10
CA VAL A 180 15.59 11.74 6.61
C VAL A 180 16.40 12.12 7.85
N SER A 181 17.15 13.22 7.78
CA SER A 181 17.99 13.69 8.91
C SER A 181 17.19 14.02 10.16
N SER A 182 15.97 14.56 9.98
CA SER A 182 15.09 14.90 11.10
C SER A 182 14.50 13.64 11.73
N LEU A 183 14.02 12.70 10.91
CA LEU A 183 13.47 11.43 11.39
C LEU A 183 14.54 10.59 12.09
N ALA A 184 15.76 10.55 11.54
CA ALA A 184 16.90 9.85 12.14
C ALA A 184 17.23 10.37 13.55
N ARG A 185 17.16 11.68 13.75
CA ARG A 185 17.33 12.29 15.07
C ARG A 185 16.27 11.81 16.07
N HIS A 186 15.02 11.67 15.65
CA HIS A 186 13.94 11.14 16.50
C HIS A 186 14.04 9.62 16.76
N ALA A 187 14.63 8.89 15.82
CA ALA A 187 14.82 7.45 15.88
C ALA A 187 16.13 7.00 16.56
N ALA A 188 17.06 7.91 16.87
CA ALA A 188 18.45 7.60 17.28
C ALA A 188 18.61 6.54 18.40
N GLN A 189 17.66 6.42 19.32
CA GLN A 189 17.69 5.46 20.43
C GLN A 189 16.79 4.24 20.21
N LYS A 190 16.32 4.00 18.98
CA LYS A 190 15.32 2.98 18.64
C LYS A 190 15.91 2.08 17.55
N SER A 191 16.68 1.08 17.97
CA SER A 191 17.42 0.19 17.06
C SER A 191 16.55 -0.59 16.08
N TYR A 192 15.27 -0.80 16.42
CA TYR A 192 14.25 -1.45 15.59
C TYR A 192 13.71 -0.54 14.47
N ILE A 193 14.03 0.75 14.46
CA ILE A 193 13.64 1.69 13.41
C ILE A 193 14.78 1.81 12.40
N LYS A 194 14.51 1.43 11.16
CA LYS A 194 15.42 1.61 10.02
C LYS A 194 14.87 2.71 9.13
N ILE A 195 15.75 3.60 8.66
CA ILE A 195 15.36 4.72 7.80
C ILE A 195 16.12 4.59 6.49
N HIS A 196 15.39 4.62 5.39
CA HIS A 196 15.85 4.49 4.02
C HIS A 196 15.37 5.70 3.22
N LYS A 197 16.19 6.19 2.29
CA LYS A 197 15.75 7.22 1.35
C LYS A 197 14.87 6.58 0.27
N LEU A 198 13.76 7.22 -0.09
CA LEU A 198 12.92 6.79 -1.20
C LEU A 198 13.68 6.84 -2.52
N GLU A 199 14.52 7.86 -2.71
CA GLU A 199 15.29 8.12 -3.92
C GLU A 199 16.39 7.08 -4.16
N GLU A 200 16.84 6.39 -3.11
CA GLU A 200 17.81 5.30 -3.23
C GLU A 200 17.12 3.96 -3.59
N LEU A 201 15.83 3.82 -3.28
CA LEU A 201 15.05 2.62 -3.57
C LEU A 201 14.38 2.66 -4.95
N LEU A 202 13.77 3.79 -5.30
CA LEU A 202 12.91 3.97 -6.48
C LEU A 202 13.71 4.32 -7.73
#